data_AF-A0A7K2NRA6-F1
#
_entry.id   AF-A0A7K2NRA6-F1
#
_cell.length_a   1.000
_cell.length_b   1.000
_cell.length_c   1.000
_cell.angle_alpha   90.00
_cell.angle_beta   90.00
_cell.angle_gamma   90.00
#
_symmetry.space_group_name_H-M   'P 1'
#
loop_
_entity.id
_entity.type
_entity.pdbx_description
1 polymer ?
#
loop_
_entity_poly.entity_id
_entity_poly.type
_entity_poly.pdbx_seq_one_letter_code
_entity_poly.pdbx_strand_id
1 'polypeptide(L)'
;HALAALDRAGLRLGPVVASPARWALLVKPYSMEQLGELLYAKDFVPGSLRFHGEGGYLALPPSETGTGTVRWERAPLPGSASPWVPDVEAVVDAVVDALTRTGVSAPEL
;
A
#
# COMPACT_ATOMS: atom_id res chain seq x y z
N HIS A 1 -8.65 5.81 9.96
CA HIS A 1 -7.41 5.24 9.37
C HIS A 1 -7.49 5.26 7.85
N ALA A 2 -6.35 5.29 7.15
CA ALA A 2 -6.26 5.49 5.70
C ALA A 2 -7.09 4.48 4.88
N LEU A 3 -7.10 3.18 5.24
CA LEU A 3 -7.92 2.17 4.52
C LEU A 3 -9.41 2.50 4.48
N ALA A 4 -9.99 2.98 5.57
CA ALA A 4 -11.40 3.36 5.60
C ALA A 4 -11.69 4.60 4.71
N ALA A 5 -10.69 5.48 4.52
CA ALA A 5 -10.82 6.59 3.58
C ALA A 5 -10.77 6.09 2.12
N LEU A 6 -9.92 5.10 1.84
CA LEU A 6 -9.85 4.45 0.52
C LEU A 6 -11.15 3.70 0.18
N ASP A 7 -11.76 3.01 1.15
CA ASP A 7 -13.07 2.37 0.96
C ASP A 7 -14.16 3.38 0.64
N ARG A 8 -14.21 4.48 1.37
CA ARG A 8 -15.18 5.57 1.12
C ARG A 8 -14.96 6.24 -0.23
N ALA A 9 -13.72 6.26 -0.72
CA ALA A 9 -13.40 6.73 -2.07
C ALA A 9 -13.79 5.71 -3.17
N GLY A 10 -14.33 4.54 -2.81
CA GLY A 10 -14.75 3.52 -3.76
C GLY A 10 -13.59 2.74 -4.39
N LEU A 11 -12.36 2.87 -3.86
CA LEU A 11 -11.21 2.13 -4.38
C LEU A 11 -11.38 0.64 -4.06
N ARG A 12 -11.44 -0.19 -5.10
CA ARG A 12 -11.36 -1.64 -4.93
C ARG A 12 -9.94 -2.02 -4.55
N LEU A 13 -9.73 -2.27 -3.26
CA LEU A 13 -8.45 -2.76 -2.74
C LEU A 13 -8.34 -4.28 -2.85
N GLY A 14 -7.12 -4.75 -3.13
CA GLY A 14 -6.74 -6.16 -3.02
C GLY A 14 -6.37 -6.57 -1.59
N PRO A 15 -5.58 -7.64 -1.41
CA PRO A 15 -5.05 -8.01 -0.11
C PRO A 15 -4.17 -6.89 0.48
N VAL A 16 -4.24 -6.73 1.79
CA VAL A 16 -3.48 -5.73 2.55
C VAL A 16 -2.80 -6.40 3.73
N VAL A 17 -1.49 -6.23 3.80
CA VAL A 17 -0.64 -6.73 4.88
C VAL A 17 -0.45 -5.65 5.92
N ALA A 18 -0.54 -5.99 7.20
CA ALA A 18 -0.26 -5.11 8.32
C ALA A 18 0.84 -5.70 9.20
N SER A 19 1.86 -4.89 9.47
CA SER A 19 2.77 -5.03 10.60
C SER A 19 2.46 -3.93 11.64
N PRO A 20 3.05 -3.98 12.84
CA PRO A 20 2.83 -2.94 13.84
C PRO A 20 3.21 -1.52 13.39
N ALA A 21 4.20 -1.40 12.49
CA ALA A 21 4.72 -0.11 12.04
C ALA A 21 4.23 0.34 10.64
N ARG A 22 3.77 -0.59 9.80
CA ARG A 22 3.50 -0.33 8.38
C ARG A 22 2.37 -1.21 7.84
N TRP A 23 1.61 -0.65 6.91
CA TRP A 23 0.68 -1.40 6.07
C TRP A 23 1.19 -1.41 4.63
N ALA A 24 1.06 -2.55 3.96
CA ALA A 24 1.43 -2.73 2.56
C ALA A 24 0.20 -3.13 1.75
N LEU A 25 -0.08 -2.35 0.70
CA LEU A 25 -1.14 -2.62 -0.27
C LEU A 25 -0.52 -3.38 -1.44
N LEU A 26 -1.07 -4.55 -1.77
CA LEU A 26 -0.59 -5.32 -2.91
C LEU A 26 -1.21 -4.80 -4.20
N VAL A 27 -0.37 -4.55 -5.20
CA VAL A 27 -0.73 -4.02 -6.52
C VAL A 27 -0.16 -4.92 -7.62
N LYS A 28 -0.62 -4.75 -8.86
CA LYS A 28 0.03 -5.39 -10.01
C LYS A 28 1.48 -4.93 -10.14
N PRO A 29 2.37 -5.75 -10.73
CA PRO A 29 3.72 -5.32 -11.08
C PRO A 29 3.71 -4.02 -11.89
N TYR A 30 4.67 -3.16 -11.63
CA TYR A 30 4.84 -1.86 -12.28
C TYR A 30 6.33 -1.54 -12.46
N SER A 31 6.65 -0.65 -13.40
CA SER A 31 8.03 -0.20 -13.63
C SER A 31 8.37 1.05 -12.81
N MET A 32 9.65 1.27 -12.52
CA MET A 32 10.07 2.50 -11.82
C MET A 32 9.84 3.76 -12.67
N GLU A 33 9.89 3.64 -13.99
CA GLU A 33 9.53 4.71 -14.93
C GLU A 33 8.05 5.10 -14.78
N GLN A 34 7.15 4.12 -14.83
CA GLN A 34 5.71 4.32 -14.61
C GLN A 34 5.45 4.97 -13.24
N LEU A 35 6.10 4.47 -12.18
CA LEU A 35 5.96 5.06 -10.86
C LEU A 35 6.48 6.51 -10.82
N GLY A 36 7.61 6.78 -11.47
CA GLY A 36 8.19 8.12 -11.55
C GLY A 36 7.25 9.12 -12.20
N GLU A 37 6.63 8.76 -13.33
CA GLU A 37 5.62 9.59 -14.01
C GLU A 37 4.42 9.89 -13.11
N LEU A 38 3.88 8.85 -12.45
CA LEU A 38 2.74 9.00 -11.54
C LEU A 38 3.02 9.94 -10.38
N LEU A 39 4.23 9.84 -9.78
CA LEU A 39 4.62 10.69 -8.66
C LEU A 39 4.95 12.11 -9.11
N TYR A 40 5.55 12.28 -10.29
CA TYR A 40 5.83 13.60 -10.86
C TYR A 40 4.55 14.40 -11.14
N ALA A 41 3.46 13.71 -11.48
CA ALA A 41 2.15 14.32 -11.69
C ALA A 41 1.44 14.75 -10.38
N LYS A 42 2.03 14.51 -9.19
CA LYS A 42 1.44 14.91 -7.91
C LYS A 42 2.09 16.18 -7.38
N ASP A 43 1.26 17.14 -6.97
CA ASP A 43 1.71 18.37 -6.31
C ASP A 43 2.42 18.09 -4.97
N PHE A 44 2.06 16.99 -4.30
CA PHE A 44 2.66 16.55 -3.05
C PHE A 44 2.56 15.04 -2.90
N VAL A 45 3.64 14.41 -2.43
CA VAL A 45 3.68 12.98 -2.08
C VAL A 45 4.10 12.86 -0.61
N PRO A 46 3.28 12.25 0.26
CA PRO A 46 3.63 12.07 1.66
C PRO A 46 4.93 11.28 1.85
N GLY A 47 5.87 11.84 2.61
CA GLY A 47 7.17 11.21 2.89
C GLY A 47 7.10 9.91 3.70
N SER A 48 5.91 9.53 4.17
CA SER A 48 5.62 8.24 4.81
C SER A 48 5.47 7.09 3.81
N LEU A 49 5.23 7.39 2.53
CA LEU A 49 5.06 6.37 1.49
C LEU A 49 6.38 5.72 1.12
N ARG A 50 6.32 4.41 0.89
CA ARG A 50 7.42 3.58 0.42
C ARG A 50 6.88 2.70 -0.71
N PHE A 51 7.73 2.45 -1.68
CA PHE A 51 7.39 1.73 -2.90
C PHE A 51 8.29 0.50 -3.02
N HIS A 52 7.70 -0.63 -3.40
CA HIS A 52 8.41 -1.90 -3.58
C HIS A 52 8.16 -2.38 -5.00
N GLY A 53 9.25 -2.58 -5.76
CA GLY A 53 9.21 -3.15 -7.10
C GLY A 53 10.05 -4.41 -7.20
N GLU A 54 10.51 -4.69 -8.42
CA GLU A 54 11.38 -5.82 -8.71
C GLU A 54 12.62 -5.86 -7.79
N GLY A 55 12.99 -7.06 -7.33
CA GLY A 55 14.07 -7.28 -6.37
C GLY A 55 13.73 -6.91 -4.91
N GLY A 56 12.62 -6.22 -4.68
CA GLY A 56 12.09 -5.97 -3.35
C GLY A 56 11.37 -7.18 -2.77
N TYR A 57 11.34 -7.28 -1.44
CA TYR A 57 10.59 -8.29 -0.72
C TYR A 57 9.82 -7.67 0.45
N LEU A 58 8.73 -8.33 0.83
CA LEU A 58 8.02 -8.05 2.08
C LEU A 58 7.69 -9.35 2.78
N ALA A 59 7.60 -9.31 4.11
CA ALA A 59 7.05 -10.41 4.89
C ALA A 59 5.55 -10.54 4.65
N LEU A 60 5.04 -11.77 4.58
CA LEU A 60 3.62 -12.07 4.43
C LEU A 60 3.09 -12.79 5.67
N PRO A 61 1.81 -12.65 6.03
CA PRO A 61 1.23 -13.43 7.11
C PRO A 61 1.32 -14.94 6.82
N PRO A 62 1.56 -15.78 7.84
CA PRO A 62 1.61 -15.46 9.27
C PRO A 62 3.04 -15.21 9.80
N SER A 63 3.96 -14.63 9.01
CA SER A 63 5.34 -14.38 9.46
C SER A 63 5.44 -13.51 10.71
N GLU A 64 6.49 -13.74 11.49
CA GLU A 64 6.93 -12.87 12.58
C GLU A 64 8.27 -12.22 12.22
N THR A 65 8.43 -10.95 12.58
CA THR A 65 9.66 -10.19 12.36
C THR A 65 10.17 -9.65 13.69
N GLY A 66 11.39 -9.09 13.74
CA GLY A 66 11.88 -8.40 14.93
C GLY A 66 11.00 -7.21 15.39
N THR A 67 10.08 -6.74 14.55
CA THR A 67 9.11 -5.68 14.89
C THR A 67 7.72 -6.20 15.29
N GLY A 68 7.55 -7.53 15.35
CA GLY A 68 6.30 -8.20 15.70
C GLY A 68 5.66 -8.97 14.55
N THR A 69 4.42 -9.42 14.80
CA THR A 69 3.65 -10.29 13.90
C THR A 69 3.13 -9.55 12.68
N VAL A 70 3.21 -10.20 11.53
CA VAL A 70 2.63 -9.75 10.26
C VAL A 70 1.28 -10.44 10.07
N ARG A 71 0.23 -9.65 9.86
CA ARG A 71 -1.16 -10.13 9.72
C ARG A 71 -1.83 -9.59 8.46
N TRP A 72 -2.88 -10.28 8.01
CA TRP A 72 -3.77 -9.72 6.99
C TRP A 72 -4.66 -8.67 7.65
N GLU A 73 -4.60 -7.43 7.16
CA GLU A 73 -5.66 -6.44 7.41
C GLU A 73 -6.81 -6.67 6.43
N ARG A 74 -6.48 -7.12 5.21
CA ARG A 74 -7.44 -7.71 4.26
C ARG A 74 -6.82 -8.97 3.67
N ALA A 75 -7.42 -10.12 3.98
CA ALA A 75 -6.95 -11.39 3.48
C ALA A 75 -7.36 -11.58 2.00
N PRO A 76 -6.56 -12.30 1.21
CA PRO A 76 -7.04 -12.84 -0.06
C PRO A 76 -8.23 -13.78 0.17
N LEU A 77 -9.04 -14.00 -0.87
CA LEU A 77 -10.11 -15.01 -0.80
C LEU A 77 -9.49 -16.40 -0.50
N PRO A 78 -10.11 -17.19 0.39
CA PRO A 78 -9.64 -18.54 0.68
C PRO A 78 -9.47 -19.38 -0.60
N GLY A 79 -8.32 -20.03 -0.75
CA GLY A 79 -8.02 -20.88 -1.91
C GLY A 79 -7.55 -20.13 -3.17
N SER A 80 -7.46 -18.79 -3.14
CA SER A 80 -6.97 -18.02 -4.29
C SER A 80 -5.44 -18.06 -4.39
N ALA A 81 -4.91 -18.80 -5.35
CA ALA A 81 -3.47 -18.78 -5.68
C ALA A 81 -3.02 -17.48 -6.38
N SER A 82 -3.96 -16.71 -6.93
CA SER A 82 -3.69 -15.46 -7.65
C SER A 82 -4.74 -14.41 -7.29
N PRO A 83 -4.66 -13.83 -6.09
CA PRO A 83 -5.63 -12.83 -5.66
C PRO A 83 -5.60 -11.63 -6.61
N TRP A 84 -6.79 -11.10 -6.91
CA TRP A 84 -6.89 -9.87 -7.68
C TRP A 84 -6.23 -8.72 -6.91
N VAL A 85 -5.46 -7.90 -7.63
CA VAL A 85 -4.80 -6.69 -7.13
C VAL A 85 -5.04 -5.53 -8.11
N PRO A 86 -5.20 -4.29 -7.62
CA PRO A 86 -5.35 -3.10 -8.46
C PRO A 86 -4.04 -2.72 -9.15
N ASP A 87 -4.14 -1.89 -10.18
CA ASP A 87 -3.00 -1.22 -10.79
C ASP A 87 -2.40 -0.16 -9.84
N VAL A 88 -1.09 0.09 -9.96
CA VAL A 88 -0.38 1.02 -9.07
C VAL A 88 -0.92 2.45 -9.16
N GLU A 89 -1.31 2.89 -10.36
CA GLU A 89 -1.88 4.22 -10.62
C GLU A 89 -3.13 4.47 -9.78
N ALA A 90 -4.09 3.53 -9.81
CA ALA A 90 -5.33 3.65 -9.06
C ALA A 90 -5.08 3.75 -7.53
N VAL A 91 -4.04 3.08 -7.03
CA VAL A 91 -3.69 3.09 -5.61
C VAL A 91 -2.93 4.34 -5.21
N VAL A 92 -1.93 4.75 -5.99
CA VAL A 92 -1.10 5.93 -5.68
C VAL A 92 -1.98 7.17 -5.58
N ASP A 93 -2.88 7.36 -6.53
CA ASP A 93 -3.79 8.50 -6.56
C ASP A 93 -4.66 8.58 -5.30
N ALA A 94 -5.33 7.48 -4.98
CA ALA A 94 -6.22 7.42 -3.84
C ALA A 94 -5.48 7.51 -2.50
N VAL A 95 -4.28 6.92 -2.39
CA VAL A 95 -3.48 6.92 -1.16
C VAL A 95 -2.88 8.31 -0.91
N VAL A 96 -2.34 8.96 -1.94
CA VAL A 96 -1.80 10.33 -1.82
C VAL A 96 -2.91 11.29 -1.39
N ASP A 97 -4.08 11.22 -2.02
CA ASP A 97 -5.23 12.03 -1.64
C ASP A 97 -5.69 11.74 -0.19
N ALA A 98 -5.85 10.46 0.17
CA ALA A 98 -6.30 10.07 1.51
C ALA A 98 -5.32 10.51 2.62
N LEU A 99 -4.01 10.39 2.38
CA LEU A 99 -2.98 10.76 3.37
C LEU A 99 -2.82 12.27 3.50
N THR A 100 -2.92 13.01 2.39
CA THR A 100 -2.91 14.47 2.40
C THR A 100 -4.11 15.03 3.17
N ARG A 101 -5.31 14.49 2.93
CA ARG A 101 -6.53 14.92 3.64
C ARG A 101 -6.55 14.57 5.12
N THR A 102 -5.78 13.57 5.54
CA THR A 102 -5.75 13.11 6.94
C THR A 102 -4.62 13.70 7.76
N GLY A 103 -3.72 14.49 7.16
CA GLY A 103 -2.57 15.09 7.86
C GLY A 103 -1.60 14.03 8.43
N VAL A 104 -1.63 12.81 7.89
CA VAL A 104 -0.77 11.71 8.37
C VAL A 104 0.62 11.88 7.77
N SER A 105 1.44 12.68 8.45
CA SER A 105 2.90 12.64 8.29
C SER A 105 3.46 11.45 9.08
N ALA A 106 4.47 10.76 8.52
CA ALA A 106 5.25 9.83 9.35
C ALA A 106 5.93 10.63 10.48
N PRO A 107 6.07 10.08 11.69
CA PRO A 107 6.99 10.67 12.65
C PRO A 107 8.39 10.69 12.01
N GLU A 108 8.98 11.88 11.93
CA GLU A 108 10.39 12.03 11.61
C GLU A 108 11.18 11.32 12.72
N LEU A 109 11.98 10.33 12.33
CA LEU A 109 12.95 9.66 13.21
C LEU A 109 14.26 10.42 13.15
#